data_AF-A0A9X6RMH6-F1
#
_entry.id   AF-A0A9X6RMH6-F1
#
_cell.length_a   1.000
_cell.length_b   1.000
_cell.length_c   1.000
_cell.angle_alpha   90.00
_cell.angle_beta   90.00
_cell.angle_gamma   90.00
#
_symmetry.space_group_name_H-M   'P 1'
#
loop_
_entity.id
_entity.type
_entity.pdbx_description
1 polymer ?
#
loop_
_entity_poly.entity_id
_entity_poly.type
_entity_poly.pdbx_seq_one_letter_code
_entity_poly.pdbx_strand_id
1 'polypeptide(L)'
;MEQEGATKPAKKLGTKMLPSVRTTETMKNVGKLAFRPDSFTIRQIMQQLGLSYGTVRQINARSLAGKKRCKTKTHHLSDKQVAQRVLKVPSLLEHIKRVNSDFYVKHVLKPLFKKNIPEFYGKQAKSVALHHDSAAAHTALTTVWFLQNNNYRFIPAADWSNSPDLSPMDYSINRILRDVCGNIRPKILLV
;
A
#
# COMPACT_ATOMS: atom_id res chain seq x y z
N MET A 1 -27.72 38.03 -68.74
CA MET A 1 -26.44 37.81 -68.04
C MET A 1 -26.74 37.81 -66.56
N GLU A 2 -26.65 36.64 -65.95
CA GLU A 2 -27.00 36.36 -64.55
C GLU A 2 -26.06 37.11 -63.60
N GLN A 3 -26.60 37.74 -62.56
CA GLN A 3 -25.80 38.32 -61.49
C GLN A 3 -25.55 37.24 -60.43
N GLU A 4 -24.29 36.82 -60.30
CA GLU A 4 -23.83 35.92 -59.26
C GLU A 4 -24.10 36.52 -57.87
N GLY A 5 -24.99 35.88 -57.12
CA GLY A 5 -25.32 36.27 -55.75
C GLY A 5 -24.12 36.04 -54.83
N ALA A 6 -23.46 37.11 -54.40
CA ALA A 6 -22.38 37.04 -53.41
C ALA A 6 -22.92 36.53 -52.06
N THR A 7 -22.58 35.27 -51.73
CA THR A 7 -22.94 34.65 -50.46
C THR A 7 -22.23 35.37 -49.31
N LYS A 8 -23.00 35.88 -48.33
CA LYS A 8 -22.44 36.53 -47.14
C LYS A 8 -21.49 35.57 -46.39
N PRO A 9 -20.29 36.02 -45.98
CA PRO A 9 -19.36 35.17 -45.25
C PRO A 9 -19.97 34.76 -43.90
N ALA A 10 -19.68 33.53 -43.47
CA ALA A 10 -20.20 32.99 -42.22
C ALA A 10 -19.87 33.92 -41.04
N LYS A 11 -20.90 34.24 -40.23
CA LYS A 11 -20.79 35.11 -39.06
C LYS A 11 -19.79 34.49 -38.07
N LYS A 12 -18.63 35.11 -37.87
CA LYS A 12 -17.67 34.68 -36.84
C LYS A 12 -18.30 34.93 -35.47
N LEU A 13 -18.54 33.86 -34.71
CA LEU A 13 -18.99 33.96 -33.32
C LEU A 13 -17.94 34.70 -32.49
N GLY A 14 -18.38 35.61 -31.63
CA GLY A 14 -17.48 36.32 -30.70
C GLY A 14 -16.76 35.34 -29.78
N THR A 15 -15.55 35.69 -29.32
CA THR A 15 -14.63 34.81 -28.58
C THR A 15 -15.25 34.13 -27.34
N LYS A 16 -16.30 34.74 -26.76
CA LYS A 16 -17.05 34.22 -25.60
C LYS A 16 -18.06 33.10 -25.94
N MET A 17 -18.36 32.87 -27.23
CA MET A 17 -19.37 31.90 -27.68
C MET A 17 -18.76 30.69 -28.42
N LEU A 18 -17.44 30.54 -28.39
CA LEU A 18 -16.79 29.33 -28.92
C LEU A 18 -17.04 28.16 -27.96
N PRO A 19 -17.50 26.98 -28.44
CA PRO A 19 -17.69 25.83 -27.59
C PRO A 19 -16.36 25.42 -26.95
N SER A 20 -16.36 25.29 -25.62
CA SER A 20 -15.18 24.79 -24.90
C SER A 20 -14.86 23.37 -25.37
N VAL A 21 -13.64 23.15 -25.84
CA VAL A 21 -13.14 21.81 -26.20
C VAL A 21 -13.17 20.84 -25.00
N ARG A 22 -13.25 21.37 -23.77
CA ARG A 22 -13.34 20.59 -22.52
C ARG A 22 -14.79 20.45 -22.08
N THR A 23 -15.57 19.71 -22.87
CA THR A 23 -16.92 19.30 -22.46
C THR A 23 -16.88 18.14 -21.48
N THR A 24 -17.97 17.93 -20.73
CA THR A 24 -18.13 16.81 -19.80
C THR A 24 -17.99 15.46 -20.52
N GLU A 25 -18.49 15.36 -21.75
CA GLU A 25 -18.42 14.14 -22.56
C GLU A 25 -16.99 13.85 -23.02
N THR A 26 -16.27 14.85 -23.51
CA THR A 26 -14.85 14.72 -23.87
C THR A 26 -14.01 14.32 -22.65
N MET A 27 -14.30 14.87 -21.47
CA MET A 27 -13.64 14.49 -20.22
C MET A 27 -13.90 13.03 -19.85
N LYS A 28 -15.15 12.55 -20.00
CA LYS A 28 -15.53 11.16 -19.73
C LYS A 28 -14.82 10.18 -20.67
N ASN A 29 -14.75 10.52 -21.96
CA ASN A 29 -14.09 9.68 -22.97
C ASN A 29 -12.57 9.62 -22.79
N VAL A 30 -11.94 10.75 -22.44
CA VAL A 30 -10.52 10.77 -22.04
C VAL A 30 -10.30 9.94 -20.76
N GLY A 31 -11.18 10.06 -19.77
CA GLY A 31 -11.10 9.30 -18.50
C GLY A 31 -11.14 7.79 -18.71
N LYS A 32 -12.04 7.29 -19.58
CA LYS A 32 -12.13 5.86 -19.91
C LYS A 32 -10.81 5.31 -20.47
N LEU A 33 -10.14 6.07 -21.34
CA LEU A 33 -8.87 5.65 -21.95
C LEU A 33 -7.67 5.80 -21.00
N ALA A 34 -7.72 6.80 -20.12
CA ALA A 34 -6.63 7.10 -19.19
C ALA A 34 -6.57 6.13 -17.98
N PHE A 35 -7.72 5.65 -17.47
CA PHE A 35 -7.78 4.85 -16.23
C PHE A 35 -8.07 3.35 -16.44
N ARG A 36 -7.98 2.86 -17.67
CA ARG A 36 -8.04 1.42 -17.97
C ARG A 36 -6.80 0.68 -17.41
N PRO A 37 -6.87 -0.65 -17.17
CA PRO A 37 -5.75 -1.43 -16.62
C PRO A 37 -4.45 -1.28 -17.42
N ASP A 38 -4.53 -1.20 -18.75
CA ASP A 38 -3.40 -0.90 -19.64
C ASP A 38 -3.49 0.53 -20.19
N SER A 39 -3.45 1.55 -19.33
CA SER A 39 -3.70 2.96 -19.67
C SER A 39 -3.02 3.43 -20.97
N PHE A 40 -3.76 4.10 -21.85
CA PHE A 40 -3.17 4.69 -23.04
C PHE A 40 -2.32 5.91 -22.71
N THR A 41 -1.25 6.10 -23.47
CA THR A 41 -0.44 7.32 -23.43
C THR A 41 -1.23 8.50 -23.96
N ILE A 42 -0.85 9.72 -23.56
CA ILE A 42 -1.49 10.96 -24.03
C ILE A 42 -1.52 11.04 -25.57
N ARG A 43 -0.47 10.53 -26.24
CA ARG A 43 -0.39 10.51 -27.72
C ARG A 43 -1.41 9.55 -28.34
N GLN A 44 -1.56 8.36 -27.76
CA GLN A 44 -2.56 7.38 -28.22
C GLN A 44 -3.98 7.88 -28.00
N ILE A 45 -4.25 8.53 -26.87
CA ILE A 45 -5.56 9.15 -26.59
C ILE A 45 -5.85 10.27 -27.58
N MET A 46 -4.86 11.11 -27.89
CA MET A 46 -4.96 12.14 -28.93
C MET A 46 -5.32 11.54 -30.29
N GLN A 47 -4.62 10.49 -30.71
CA GLN A 47 -4.87 9.84 -32.01
C GLN A 47 -6.25 9.18 -32.08
N GLN A 48 -6.71 8.55 -30.99
CA GLN A 48 -8.03 7.91 -30.93
C GLN A 48 -9.19 8.91 -30.92
N LEU A 49 -9.03 10.04 -30.23
CA LEU A 49 -10.12 11.01 -30.01
C LEU A 49 -10.03 12.24 -30.94
N GLY A 50 -8.99 12.34 -31.78
CA GLY A 50 -8.78 13.51 -32.65
C GLY A 50 -8.55 14.83 -31.89
N LEU A 51 -8.04 14.76 -30.66
CA LEU A 51 -7.83 15.93 -29.79
C LEU A 51 -6.38 16.39 -29.80
N SER A 52 -6.14 17.68 -29.58
CA SER A 52 -4.76 18.16 -29.40
C SER A 52 -4.09 17.55 -28.16
N TYR A 53 -2.78 17.31 -28.24
CA TYR A 53 -1.98 16.84 -27.10
C TYR A 53 -2.16 17.74 -25.86
N GLY A 54 -2.18 19.06 -26.07
CA GLY A 54 -2.36 20.04 -25.00
C GLY A 54 -3.71 19.91 -24.29
N THR A 55 -4.78 19.68 -25.06
CA THR A 55 -6.14 19.46 -24.53
C THR A 55 -6.18 18.22 -23.64
N VAL A 56 -5.66 17.09 -24.11
CA VAL A 56 -5.63 15.83 -23.32
C VAL A 56 -4.80 15.98 -22.05
N ARG A 57 -3.64 16.65 -22.13
CA ARG A 57 -2.78 16.95 -20.96
C ARG A 57 -3.52 17.81 -19.94
N GLN A 58 -4.24 18.85 -20.37
CA GLN A 58 -4.99 19.72 -19.48
C GLN A 58 -6.19 19.01 -18.84
N ILE A 59 -6.90 18.17 -19.58
CA ILE A 59 -7.99 17.35 -19.04
C ILE A 59 -7.44 16.40 -17.97
N ASN A 60 -6.36 15.67 -18.26
CA ASN A 60 -5.75 14.75 -17.28
C ASN A 60 -5.29 15.47 -16.02
N ALA A 61 -4.58 16.60 -16.16
CA ALA A 61 -4.01 17.30 -15.01
C ALA A 61 -5.05 18.08 -14.19
N ARG A 62 -5.97 18.79 -14.85
CA ARG A 62 -6.87 19.74 -14.18
C ARG A 62 -8.28 19.19 -13.94
N SER A 63 -8.80 18.35 -14.84
CA SER A 63 -10.17 17.83 -14.74
C SER A 63 -10.26 16.46 -14.07
N LEU A 64 -9.30 15.57 -14.35
CA LEU A 64 -9.29 14.20 -13.85
C LEU A 64 -8.34 13.99 -12.66
N ALA A 65 -7.61 15.04 -12.25
CA ALA A 65 -6.59 15.00 -11.20
C ALA A 65 -5.60 13.81 -11.35
N GLY A 66 -5.31 13.42 -12.59
CA GLY A 66 -4.50 12.26 -12.92
C GLY A 66 -3.06 12.46 -12.46
N LYS A 67 -2.66 11.72 -11.42
CA LYS A 67 -1.27 11.68 -10.96
C LYS A 67 -0.51 10.62 -11.75
N LYS A 68 0.55 11.03 -12.46
CA LYS A 68 1.46 10.07 -13.11
C LYS A 68 2.17 9.25 -12.03
N ARG A 69 1.86 7.96 -11.94
CA ARG A 69 2.63 7.01 -11.14
C ARG A 69 3.54 6.19 -12.03
N CYS A 70 4.84 6.41 -11.93
CA CYS A 70 5.83 5.53 -12.55
C CYS A 70 6.00 4.29 -11.66
N LYS A 71 5.48 3.14 -12.10
CA LYS A 71 5.78 1.86 -11.48
C LYS A 71 6.96 1.22 -12.23
N THR A 72 8.14 1.30 -11.65
CA THR A 72 9.29 0.51 -12.10
C THR A 72 9.09 -0.93 -11.65
N LYS A 73 9.09 -1.89 -12.58
CA LYS A 73 9.26 -3.31 -12.25
C LYS A 73 10.76 -3.56 -12.12
N THR A 74 11.22 -3.92 -10.93
CA THR A 74 12.65 -4.20 -10.69
C THR A 74 13.12 -5.43 -11.46
N HIS A 75 12.25 -6.45 -11.60
CA HIS A 75 12.51 -7.66 -12.37
C HIS A 75 11.24 -8.15 -13.08
N HIS A 76 11.40 -8.70 -14.29
CA HIS A 76 10.36 -9.48 -14.97
C HIS A 76 10.39 -10.89 -14.39
N LEU A 77 9.30 -11.30 -13.73
CA LEU A 77 9.19 -12.63 -13.16
C LEU A 77 9.03 -13.65 -14.28
N SER A 78 9.75 -14.77 -14.19
CA SER A 78 9.46 -15.91 -15.05
C SER A 78 8.14 -16.57 -14.63
N ASP A 79 7.48 -17.26 -15.55
CA ASP A 79 6.22 -17.95 -15.28
C ASP A 79 6.34 -18.95 -14.12
N LYS A 80 7.52 -19.60 -14.00
CA LYS A 80 7.86 -20.46 -12.86
C LYS A 80 7.83 -19.71 -11.53
N GLN A 81 8.36 -18.49 -11.47
CA GLN A 81 8.34 -17.66 -10.26
C GLN A 81 6.93 -17.16 -9.94
N VAL A 82 6.11 -16.85 -10.96
CA VAL A 82 4.70 -16.48 -10.78
C VAL A 82 3.92 -17.65 -10.20
N ALA A 83 4.04 -18.84 -10.78
CA ALA A 83 3.37 -20.06 -10.31
C ALA A 83 3.77 -20.40 -8.86
N GLN A 84 5.06 -20.32 -8.54
CA GLN A 84 5.54 -20.53 -7.17
C GLN A 84 4.95 -19.53 -6.18
N ARG A 85 4.79 -18.27 -6.58
CA ARG A 85 4.19 -17.22 -5.72
C ARG A 85 2.71 -17.47 -5.50
N VAL A 86 1.95 -17.78 -6.55
CA VAL A 86 0.52 -18.09 -6.46
C VAL A 86 0.28 -19.27 -5.52
N LEU A 87 1.14 -20.29 -5.58
CA LEU A 87 1.03 -21.47 -4.72
C LEU A 87 1.45 -21.19 -3.26
N LYS A 88 2.49 -20.39 -3.03
CA LYS A 88 3.03 -20.13 -1.68
C LYS A 88 2.23 -19.10 -0.89
N VAL A 89 1.68 -18.06 -1.53
CA VAL A 89 1.02 -16.94 -0.84
C VAL A 89 -0.17 -17.38 0.02
N PRO A 90 -1.09 -18.26 -0.43
CA PRO A 90 -2.19 -18.75 0.41
C PRO A 90 -1.69 -19.56 1.62
N SER A 91 -0.70 -20.43 1.43
CA SER A 91 -0.09 -21.18 2.55
C SER A 91 0.55 -20.24 3.57
N LEU A 92 1.23 -19.18 3.11
CA LEU A 92 1.82 -18.17 3.98
C LEU A 92 0.75 -17.37 4.74
N LEU A 93 -0.37 -17.04 4.08
CA LEU A 93 -1.52 -16.39 4.71
C LEU A 93 -2.20 -17.29 5.75
N GLU A 94 -2.34 -18.58 5.48
CA GLU A 94 -2.89 -19.55 6.46
C GLU A 94 -1.96 -19.73 7.67
N HIS A 95 -0.64 -19.69 7.48
CA HIS A 95 0.33 -19.70 8.58
C HIS A 95 0.34 -18.38 9.38
N ILE A 96 0.16 -17.23 8.71
CA ILE A 96 0.07 -15.92 9.37
C ILE A 96 -1.26 -15.76 10.14
N LYS A 97 -2.35 -16.39 9.66
CA LYS A 97 -3.71 -16.22 10.19
C LYS A 97 -3.92 -16.65 11.64
N ARG A 98 -3.00 -17.36 12.30
CA ARG A 98 -3.25 -17.87 13.67
C ARG A 98 -2.03 -17.81 14.59
N VAL A 99 -1.52 -16.60 14.83
CA VAL A 99 -0.86 -16.35 16.13
C VAL A 99 -1.97 -16.19 17.17
N ASN A 100 -2.50 -17.32 17.66
CA ASN A 100 -3.37 -17.32 18.83
C ASN A 100 -2.52 -17.27 20.12
N SER A 101 -3.16 -17.04 21.26
CA SER A 101 -2.46 -16.94 22.54
C SER A 101 -1.73 -18.24 22.92
N ASP A 102 -2.32 -19.41 22.61
CA ASP A 102 -1.69 -20.71 22.87
C ASP A 102 -0.41 -20.91 22.05
N PHE A 103 -0.43 -20.53 20.78
CA PHE A 103 0.72 -20.55 19.89
C PHE A 103 1.80 -19.60 20.43
N TYR A 104 1.41 -18.39 20.81
CA TYR A 104 2.33 -17.41 21.37
C TYR A 104 3.01 -17.92 22.65
N VAL A 105 2.24 -18.47 23.60
CA VAL A 105 2.81 -19.06 24.83
C VAL A 105 3.73 -20.23 24.50
N LYS A 106 3.29 -21.15 23.65
CA LYS A 106 4.03 -22.41 23.38
C LYS A 106 5.30 -22.19 22.57
N HIS A 107 5.23 -21.38 21.52
CA HIS A 107 6.29 -21.26 20.51
C HIS A 107 7.12 -19.99 20.66
N VAL A 108 6.63 -18.96 21.37
CA VAL A 108 7.37 -17.71 21.59
C VAL A 108 7.82 -17.61 23.05
N LEU A 109 6.89 -17.55 24.00
CA LEU A 109 7.23 -17.27 25.40
C LEU A 109 8.01 -18.39 26.08
N LYS A 110 7.59 -19.65 25.92
CA LYS A 110 8.29 -20.80 26.55
C LYS A 110 9.76 -20.89 26.11
N PRO A 111 10.11 -20.87 24.81
CA PRO A 111 11.51 -20.85 24.39
C PRO A 111 12.25 -19.60 24.88
N LEU A 112 11.62 -18.43 24.80
CA LEU A 112 12.23 -17.16 25.18
C LEU A 112 12.69 -17.17 26.65
N PHE A 113 11.82 -17.54 27.58
CA PHE A 113 12.15 -17.52 29.01
C PHE A 113 12.96 -18.74 29.48
N LYS A 114 12.79 -19.91 28.87
CA LYS A 114 13.51 -21.12 29.30
C LYS A 114 14.92 -21.23 28.71
N LYS A 115 15.11 -20.73 27.49
CA LYS A 115 16.37 -20.87 26.76
C LYS A 115 17.04 -19.51 26.53
N ASN A 116 16.40 -18.64 25.77
CA ASN A 116 17.05 -17.43 25.26
C ASN A 116 17.44 -16.42 26.35
N ILE A 117 16.55 -16.13 27.30
CA ILE A 117 16.82 -15.15 28.35
C ILE A 117 17.97 -15.62 29.27
N PRO A 118 17.96 -16.88 29.78
CA PRO A 118 19.11 -17.42 30.52
C PRO A 118 20.41 -17.42 29.69
N GLU A 119 20.34 -17.76 28.41
CA GLU A 119 21.49 -17.79 27.50
C GLU A 119 22.09 -16.39 27.26
N PHE A 120 21.26 -15.37 27.06
CA PHE A 120 21.72 -14.01 26.78
C PHE A 120 22.12 -13.22 28.02
N TYR A 121 21.39 -13.37 29.13
CA TYR A 121 21.54 -12.51 30.31
C TYR A 121 22.18 -13.23 31.50
N GLY A 122 22.35 -14.56 31.45
CA GLY A 122 22.99 -15.36 32.49
C GLY A 122 22.40 -15.08 33.88
N LYS A 123 23.23 -14.55 34.80
CA LYS A 123 22.82 -14.21 36.17
C LYS A 123 21.75 -13.11 36.24
N GLN A 124 21.68 -12.24 35.23
CA GLN A 124 20.72 -11.12 35.17
C GLN A 124 19.35 -11.53 34.62
N ALA A 125 19.17 -12.77 34.18
CA ALA A 125 17.92 -13.27 33.59
C ALA A 125 16.68 -12.98 34.45
N LYS A 126 16.79 -13.01 35.79
CA LYS A 126 15.68 -12.73 36.71
C LYS A 126 15.24 -11.26 36.75
N SER A 127 16.10 -10.35 36.31
CA SER A 127 15.82 -8.90 36.32
C SER A 127 15.13 -8.40 35.05
N VAL A 128 15.13 -9.23 34.00
CA VAL A 128 14.58 -8.90 32.68
C VAL A 128 13.06 -8.78 32.76
N ALA A 129 12.53 -7.66 32.27
CA ALA A 129 11.10 -7.45 32.11
C ALA A 129 10.71 -7.60 30.64
N LEU A 130 9.66 -8.37 30.37
CA LEU A 130 9.09 -8.47 29.02
C LEU A 130 8.25 -7.23 28.71
N HIS A 131 8.51 -6.65 27.54
CA HIS A 131 7.77 -5.55 26.94
C HIS A 131 7.22 -5.99 25.58
N HIS A 132 5.90 -5.96 25.40
CA HIS A 132 5.21 -6.34 24.16
C HIS A 132 3.97 -5.46 23.92
N ASP A 133 3.54 -5.34 22.67
CA ASP A 133 2.39 -4.51 22.26
C ASP A 133 1.04 -5.17 22.61
N SER A 134 -0.04 -4.41 22.50
CA SER A 134 -1.41 -4.82 22.87
C SER A 134 -2.09 -5.74 21.84
N ALA A 135 -1.33 -6.55 21.11
CA ALA A 135 -1.90 -7.54 20.21
C ALA A 135 -2.79 -8.53 20.98
N ALA A 136 -3.87 -9.00 20.37
CA ALA A 136 -4.87 -9.83 21.05
C ALA A 136 -4.29 -11.11 21.69
N ALA A 137 -3.24 -11.69 21.11
CA ALA A 137 -2.56 -12.86 21.68
C ALA A 137 -1.74 -12.53 22.94
N HIS A 138 -1.26 -11.29 23.07
CA HIS A 138 -0.44 -10.82 24.20
C HIS A 138 -1.30 -10.46 25.41
N THR A 139 -2.46 -9.85 25.17
CA THR A 139 -3.41 -9.43 26.21
C THR A 139 -4.37 -10.54 26.63
N ALA A 140 -4.36 -11.68 25.95
CA ALA A 140 -5.21 -12.83 26.28
C ALA A 140 -4.93 -13.35 27.71
N LEU A 141 -6.00 -13.80 28.38
CA LEU A 141 -5.91 -14.36 29.74
C LEU A 141 -4.91 -15.51 29.84
N THR A 142 -4.86 -16.39 28.84
CA THR A 142 -3.92 -17.53 28.84
C THR A 142 -2.46 -17.08 28.86
N THR A 143 -2.13 -16.00 28.15
CA THR A 143 -0.79 -15.40 28.14
C THR A 143 -0.46 -14.74 29.47
N VAL A 144 -1.38 -13.93 30.00
CA VAL A 144 -1.20 -13.22 31.28
C VAL A 144 -1.04 -14.22 32.42
N TRP A 145 -1.89 -15.24 32.50
CA TRP A 145 -1.81 -16.32 33.49
C TRP A 145 -0.50 -17.09 33.38
N PHE A 146 -0.02 -17.38 32.17
CA PHE A 146 1.26 -18.03 32.00
C PHE A 146 2.40 -17.19 32.59
N LEU A 147 2.43 -15.88 32.33
CA LEU A 147 3.47 -14.99 32.86
C LEU A 147 3.42 -14.86 34.39
N GLN A 148 2.22 -14.69 34.94
CA GLN A 148 2.00 -14.57 36.39
C GLN A 148 2.33 -15.87 37.14
N ASN A 149 1.82 -17.03 36.67
CA ASN A 149 2.04 -18.32 37.33
C ASN A 149 3.50 -18.77 37.33
N ASN A 150 4.30 -18.30 36.36
CA ASN A 150 5.74 -18.56 36.32
C ASN A 150 6.58 -17.44 36.97
N ASN A 151 5.93 -16.44 37.57
CA ASN A 151 6.56 -15.29 38.21
C ASN A 151 7.56 -14.54 37.29
N TYR A 152 7.22 -14.42 36.01
CA TYR A 152 8.01 -13.62 35.07
C TYR A 152 7.65 -12.14 35.20
N ARG A 153 8.65 -11.27 35.15
CA ARG A 153 8.43 -9.82 35.15
C ARG A 153 8.00 -9.38 33.74
N PHE A 154 6.88 -8.69 33.63
CA PHE A 154 6.36 -8.12 32.39
C PHE A 154 5.62 -6.82 32.67
N ILE A 155 5.43 -6.00 31.64
CA ILE A 155 4.64 -4.75 31.72
C ILE A 155 3.17 -5.08 31.42
N PRO A 156 2.24 -4.87 32.37
CA PRO A 156 0.81 -5.10 32.14
C PRO A 156 0.23 -4.20 31.07
N ALA A 157 -0.85 -4.66 30.42
CA ALA A 157 -1.55 -3.88 29.41
C ALA A 157 -2.15 -2.57 29.95
N ALA A 158 -2.45 -2.48 31.24
CA ALA A 158 -2.97 -1.26 31.87
C ALA A 158 -1.91 -0.14 31.94
N ASP A 159 -0.63 -0.51 32.06
CA ASP A 159 0.49 0.42 32.12
C ASP A 159 1.02 0.79 30.72
N TRP A 160 0.36 0.27 29.68
CA TRP A 160 0.71 0.49 28.29
C TRP A 160 -0.10 1.64 27.67
N SER A 161 0.54 2.37 26.76
CA SER A 161 -0.13 3.32 25.87
C SER A 161 -0.13 2.76 24.45
N ASN A 162 -1.30 2.69 23.80
CA ASN A 162 -1.51 2.12 22.45
C ASN A 162 -0.79 2.88 21.30
N SER A 163 0.27 3.63 21.61
CA SER A 163 1.04 4.38 20.65
C SER A 163 2.22 3.55 20.11
N PRO A 164 2.33 3.39 18.78
CA PRO A 164 3.49 2.74 18.16
C PRO A 164 4.80 3.52 18.42
N ASP A 165 4.73 4.80 18.75
CA ASP A 165 5.92 5.62 19.06
C ASP A 165 6.54 5.26 20.42
N LEU A 166 5.82 4.55 21.28
CA LEU A 166 6.31 4.10 22.58
C LEU A 166 6.81 2.66 22.58
N SER A 167 6.58 1.92 21.48
CA SER A 167 7.07 0.56 21.29
C SER A 167 8.47 0.57 20.68
N PRO A 168 9.54 0.16 21.41
CA PRO A 168 10.89 0.12 20.87
C PRO A 168 10.98 -0.69 19.59
N MET A 169 10.21 -1.78 19.49
CA MET A 169 10.16 -2.59 18.28
C MET A 169 9.63 -1.77 17.09
N ASP A 170 8.60 -0.94 17.27
CA ASP A 170 7.92 -0.25 16.17
C ASP A 170 8.63 0.99 15.65
N TYR A 171 9.14 1.84 16.55
CA TYR A 171 9.82 3.08 16.15
C TYR A 171 11.28 2.86 15.73
N SER A 172 11.95 1.80 16.22
CA SER A 172 13.36 1.53 15.93
C SER A 172 13.58 0.34 14.99
N ILE A 173 13.45 -0.89 15.48
CA ILE A 173 13.80 -2.11 14.73
C ILE A 173 12.93 -2.25 13.49
N ASN A 174 11.61 -2.12 13.63
CA ASN A 174 10.68 -2.19 12.49
C ASN A 174 10.91 -1.06 11.51
N ARG A 175 11.39 0.12 11.95
CA ARG A 175 11.79 1.20 11.03
C ARG A 175 13.02 0.82 10.21
N ILE A 176 14.09 0.34 10.87
CA ILE A 176 15.31 -0.14 10.20
C ILE A 176 14.97 -1.27 9.23
N LEU A 177 14.17 -2.25 9.68
CA LEU A 177 13.69 -3.34 8.83
C LEU A 177 12.86 -2.82 7.67
N ARG A 178 11.99 -1.82 7.88
CA ARG A 178 11.23 -1.19 6.78
C ARG A 178 12.14 -0.49 5.78
N ASP A 179 13.28 0.05 6.18
CA ASP A 179 14.22 0.73 5.30
C ASP A 179 15.07 -0.29 4.51
N VAL A 180 15.61 -1.30 5.20
CA VAL A 180 16.37 -2.41 4.59
C VAL A 180 15.47 -3.24 3.68
N CYS A 181 14.35 -3.74 4.20
CA CYS A 181 13.39 -4.53 3.43
C CYS A 181 12.54 -3.68 2.49
N GLY A 182 12.42 -2.37 2.74
CA GLY A 182 11.80 -1.39 1.83
C GLY A 182 12.52 -1.32 0.50
N ASN A 183 13.85 -1.40 0.53
CA ASN A 183 14.69 -1.54 -0.64
C ASN A 183 14.60 -2.95 -1.29
N ILE A 184 14.10 -3.95 -0.55
CA ILE A 184 13.88 -5.33 -1.01
C ILE A 184 12.43 -5.56 -1.48
N ARG A 185 11.48 -4.63 -1.28
CA ARG A 185 10.10 -4.81 -1.76
C ARG A 185 10.10 -4.88 -3.30
N PRO A 186 9.65 -5.97 -3.94
CA PRO A 186 8.83 -5.77 -5.12
C PRO A 186 7.61 -4.96 -4.66
N LYS A 187 7.29 -3.85 -5.35
CA LYS A 187 6.07 -3.07 -5.11
C LYS A 187 4.85 -3.98 -5.32
N ILE A 188 4.41 -4.70 -4.28
CA ILE A 188 3.20 -5.52 -4.30
C ILE A 188 2.03 -4.55 -4.21
N LEU A 189 1.25 -4.49 -5.29
CA LEU A 189 -0.10 -3.96 -5.26
C LEU A 189 -0.99 -4.99 -4.56
N LEU A 190 -1.74 -4.56 -3.55
CA LEU A 190 -3.03 -5.17 -3.28
C LEU A 190 -3.87 -4.99 -4.56
N VAL A 191 -4.35 -6.13 -5.08
CA VAL A 191 -5.33 -6.21 -6.17
C VAL A 191 -6.63 -5.59 -5.70
#